data_AF-A0A4Q5RLM7-F1
#
_entry.id   AF-A0A4Q5RLM7-F1
#
_cell.length_a   1.000
_cell.length_b   1.000
_cell.length_c   1.000
_cell.angle_alpha   90.00
_cell.angle_beta   90.00
_cell.angle_gamma   90.00
#
_symmetry.space_group_name_H-M   'P 1'
#
loop_
_entity.id
_entity.type
_entity.pdbx_description
1 polymer ?
#
loop_
_entity_poly.entity_id
_entity_poly.type
_entity_poly.pdbx_seq_one_letter_code
_entity_poly.pdbx_strand_id
1 'polypeptide(L)'
;MRDLALSSSTRHPGWHASLRLRFVRDERGTRLAERRHQGPLRVQKALYPEGADVCHAVIVHPPGGVAGGDVLDIGVEASPQARTLLTSPGAAKWYRAGGQGACLRTGLDPD
;
A
#
# COMPACT_ATOMS: atom_id res chain seq x y z
N MET A 1 -46.00 -0.56 -4.49
CA MET A 1 -44.76 -0.30 -3.72
C MET A 1 -44.12 -1.65 -3.46
N ARG A 2 -43.09 -2.02 -4.22
CA ARG A 2 -42.43 -3.34 -4.12
C ARG A 2 -41.31 -3.21 -3.08
N ASP A 3 -41.45 -3.92 -1.96
CA ASP A 3 -40.35 -4.14 -1.03
C ASP A 3 -39.29 -5.00 -1.72
N LEU A 4 -38.21 -4.37 -2.15
CA LEU A 4 -36.97 -5.05 -2.51
C LEU A 4 -36.38 -5.56 -1.19
N ALA A 5 -36.64 -6.83 -0.89
CA ALA A 5 -35.89 -7.56 0.12
C ALA A 5 -34.39 -7.31 -0.13
N LEU A 6 -33.72 -6.74 0.87
CA LEU A 6 -32.27 -6.57 0.86
C LEU A 6 -31.65 -7.95 0.67
N SER A 7 -31.20 -8.25 -0.56
CA SER A 7 -30.43 -9.46 -0.85
C SER A 7 -29.32 -9.57 0.18
N SER A 8 -29.25 -10.71 0.87
CA SER A 8 -28.16 -11.01 1.80
C SER A 8 -26.84 -10.76 1.09
N SER A 9 -26.09 -9.75 1.52
CA SER A 9 -24.77 -9.47 0.96
C SER A 9 -23.89 -10.69 1.20
N THR A 10 -23.49 -11.35 0.12
CA THR A 10 -22.40 -12.32 0.16
C THR A 10 -21.17 -11.61 0.72
N ARG A 11 -20.72 -12.00 1.92
CA ARG A 11 -19.52 -11.44 2.54
C ARG A 11 -18.33 -11.76 1.62
N HIS A 12 -17.72 -10.73 1.05
CA HIS A 12 -16.47 -10.89 0.34
C HIS A 12 -15.38 -11.16 1.39
N PRO A 13 -14.58 -12.24 1.28
CA PRO A 13 -13.38 -12.38 2.11
C PRO A 13 -12.41 -11.28 1.67
N GLY A 14 -12.32 -10.20 2.45
CA GLY A 14 -11.46 -9.06 2.12
C GLY A 14 -9.99 -9.45 1.97
N TRP A 15 -9.24 -8.61 1.27
CA TRP A 15 -7.82 -8.80 1.06
C TRP A 15 -7.03 -8.53 2.34
N HIS A 16 -6.26 -9.51 2.79
CA HIS A 16 -5.27 -9.33 3.84
C HIS A 16 -3.90 -9.21 3.16
N ALA A 17 -3.39 -7.99 3.10
CA ALA A 17 -2.17 -7.66 2.36
C ALA A 17 -1.17 -6.94 3.25
N SER A 18 0.11 -7.25 3.06
CA SER A 18 1.20 -6.53 3.71
C SER A 18 2.27 -6.13 2.70
N LEU A 19 2.94 -5.02 2.98
CA LEU A 19 4.11 -4.54 2.25
C LEU A 19 5.14 -4.07 3.27
N ARG A 20 6.38 -4.54 3.15
CA ARG A 20 7.53 -4.08 3.94
C ARG A 20 8.61 -3.62 2.99
N LEU A 21 9.02 -2.36 3.16
CA LEU A 21 9.99 -1.69 2.32
C LEU A 21 11.15 -1.22 3.18
N ARG A 22 12.39 -1.47 2.74
CA ARG A 22 13.58 -0.87 3.35
C ARG A 22 14.35 -0.08 2.33
N PHE A 23 14.59 1.20 2.61
CA PHE A 23 15.40 2.09 1.80
C PHE A 23 16.76 2.28 2.45
N VAL A 24 17.83 2.18 1.66
CA VAL A 24 19.20 2.38 2.15
C VAL A 24 19.92 3.43 1.33
N ARG A 25 20.79 4.18 1.99
CA ARG A 25 21.76 5.07 1.34
C ARG A 25 23.09 4.34 1.17
N ASP A 26 23.61 4.30 -0.07
CA ASP A 26 24.99 3.89 -0.38
C ASP A 26 25.72 4.96 -1.21
N GLU A 27 26.93 4.65 -1.68
CA GLU A 27 27.77 5.55 -2.48
C GLU A 27 27.10 6.01 -3.78
N ARG A 28 26.13 5.24 -4.28
CA ARG A 28 25.40 5.53 -5.53
C ARG A 28 24.12 6.31 -5.28
N GLY A 29 23.68 6.47 -4.03
CA GLY A 29 22.47 7.19 -3.66
C GLY A 29 21.51 6.37 -2.79
N THR A 30 20.26 6.80 -2.69
CA THR A 30 19.24 6.04 -1.95
C THR A 30 18.66 4.97 -2.87
N ARG A 31 18.43 3.75 -2.39
CA ARG A 31 17.75 2.69 -3.16
C ARG A 31 16.78 1.87 -2.31
N LEU A 32 15.78 1.28 -2.96
CA LEU A 32 14.93 0.25 -2.35
C LEU A 32 15.73 -1.05 -2.19
N ALA A 33 16.19 -1.33 -0.98
CA ALA A 33 17.01 -2.51 -0.67
C ALA A 33 16.17 -3.76 -0.41
N GLU A 34 15.01 -3.61 0.23
CA GLU A 34 14.12 -4.73 0.52
C GLU A 34 12.68 -4.41 0.13
N ARG A 35 12.02 -5.42 -0.43
CA ARG A 35 10.60 -5.38 -0.80
C ARG A 35 9.97 -6.74 -0.54
N ARG A 36 9.32 -6.88 0.62
CA ARG A 36 8.54 -8.08 0.99
C ARG A 36 7.07 -7.75 0.92
N HIS A 37 6.26 -8.66 0.38
CA HIS A 37 4.83 -8.44 0.28
C HIS A 37 4.03 -9.73 0.45
N GLN A 38 2.80 -9.58 0.93
CA GLN A 38 1.77 -10.61 0.96
C GLN A 38 0.47 -10.06 0.39
N GLY A 39 -0.37 -10.92 -0.19
CA GLY A 39 -1.63 -10.49 -0.80
C GLY A 39 -1.37 -9.63 -2.05
N PRO A 40 -2.26 -8.68 -2.40
CA PRO A 40 -2.15 -7.86 -3.62
C PRO A 40 -1.29 -6.57 -3.53
N LEU A 41 -0.80 -6.13 -2.36
CA LEU A 41 0.00 -4.90 -2.24
C LEU A 41 1.38 -5.01 -2.93
N ARG A 42 1.74 -4.06 -3.81
CA ARG A 42 3.03 -4.10 -4.54
C ARG A 42 3.66 -2.72 -4.64
N VAL A 43 4.99 -2.69 -4.80
CA VAL A 43 5.69 -1.56 -5.44
C VAL A 43 5.69 -1.82 -6.94
N GLN A 44 5.11 -0.92 -7.71
CA GLN A 44 5.09 -0.99 -9.16
C GLN A 44 6.47 -0.65 -9.75
N LYS A 45 7.09 0.44 -9.28
CA LYS A 45 8.38 0.90 -9.80
C LYS A 45 9.13 1.73 -8.78
N ALA A 46 10.46 1.58 -8.75
CA ALA A 46 11.40 2.54 -8.17
C ALA A 46 11.88 3.48 -9.28
N LEU A 47 11.88 4.77 -8.99
CA LEU A 47 12.12 5.87 -9.93
C LEU A 47 13.07 6.88 -9.29
N TYR A 48 13.85 7.58 -10.12
CA TYR A 48 14.85 8.55 -9.68
C TYR A 48 14.71 9.86 -10.47
N PRO A 49 13.54 10.52 -10.46
CA PRO A 49 13.30 11.73 -11.25
C PRO A 49 14.14 12.92 -10.79
N GLU A 50 14.55 12.93 -9.51
CA GLU A 50 15.38 13.97 -8.89
C GLU A 50 16.87 13.56 -8.82
N GLY A 51 17.26 12.49 -9.54
CA GLY A 51 18.58 11.88 -9.45
C GLY A 51 18.65 10.78 -8.38
N ALA A 52 19.84 10.22 -8.19
CA ALA A 52 20.03 9.01 -7.39
C ALA A 52 19.88 9.21 -5.87
N ASP A 53 19.92 10.46 -5.40
CA ASP A 53 19.81 10.78 -3.97
C ASP A 53 18.43 10.49 -3.38
N VAL A 54 17.36 10.54 -4.19
CA VAL A 54 15.97 10.37 -3.76
C VAL A 54 15.32 9.22 -4.54
N CYS A 55 14.96 8.15 -3.83
CA CYS A 55 14.25 7.01 -4.42
C CYS A 55 12.74 7.25 -4.36
N HIS A 56 12.09 7.43 -5.50
CA HIS A 56 10.63 7.50 -5.58
C HIS A 56 10.08 6.09 -5.77
N ALA A 57 9.06 5.68 -5.02
CA ALA A 57 8.40 4.39 -5.22
C ALA A 57 6.88 4.52 -5.28
N VAL A 58 6.27 3.87 -6.27
CA VAL A 58 4.81 3.87 -6.47
C VAL A 58 4.23 2.58 -5.90
N ILE A 59 3.38 2.69 -4.88
CA ILE A 59 2.65 1.60 -4.23
C ILE A 59 1.29 1.42 -4.91
N VAL A 60 0.96 0.17 -5.24
CA VAL A 60 -0.30 -0.18 -5.89
C VAL A 60 -1.05 -1.28 -5.13
N HIS A 61 -2.37 -1.14 -5.08
CA HIS A 61 -3.32 -2.17 -4.71
C HIS A 61 -4.16 -2.51 -5.96
N PRO A 62 -3.73 -3.49 -6.77
CA PRO A 62 -4.36 -3.83 -8.06
C PRO A 62 -5.87 -4.07 -8.05
N PRO A 63 -6.53 -4.54 -6.96
CA PRO A 63 -7.98 -4.70 -6.90
C PRO A 63 -8.81 -3.42 -7.14
N GLY A 64 -8.19 -2.25 -7.32
CA GLY A 64 -8.88 -1.04 -7.79
C GLY A 64 -9.60 -0.25 -6.70
N GLY A 65 -9.34 -0.57 -5.44
CA GLY A 65 -9.80 0.15 -4.25
C GLY A 65 -9.77 -0.74 -3.01
N VAL A 66 -10.28 -0.22 -1.90
CA VAL A 66 -10.38 -0.89 -0.60
C VAL A 66 -11.85 -1.20 -0.35
N ALA A 67 -12.20 -2.47 -0.21
CA ALA A 67 -13.56 -2.95 0.05
C ALA A 67 -13.74 -3.44 1.49
N GLY A 68 -14.99 -3.65 1.91
CA GLY A 68 -15.30 -4.16 3.24
C GLY A 68 -14.57 -5.47 3.53
N GLY A 69 -13.92 -5.54 4.70
CA GLY A 69 -13.08 -6.67 5.10
C GLY A 69 -11.60 -6.56 4.70
N ASP A 70 -11.21 -5.60 3.85
CA ASP A 70 -9.81 -5.45 3.47
C ASP A 70 -8.95 -4.96 4.64
N VAL A 71 -7.77 -5.56 4.80
CA VAL A 71 -6.74 -5.16 5.75
C VAL A 71 -5.43 -5.02 5.00
N LEU A 72 -4.98 -3.78 4.84
CA LEU A 72 -3.78 -3.40 4.13
C LEU A 72 -2.77 -2.83 5.11
N ASP A 73 -1.56 -3.37 5.14
CA ASP A 73 -0.53 -2.98 6.11
C ASP A 73 0.81 -2.69 5.44
N ILE A 74 1.23 -1.42 5.46
CA ILE A 74 2.44 -0.93 4.81
C ILE A 74 3.41 -0.46 5.90
N GLY A 75 4.54 -1.14 6.01
CA GLY A 75 5.67 -0.76 6.87
C GLY A 75 6.85 -0.30 6.01
N VAL A 76 7.51 0.77 6.46
CA VAL A 76 8.58 1.42 5.73
C VAL A 76 9.72 1.75 6.68
N GLU A 77 10.90 1.23 6.37
CA GLU A 77 12.16 1.53 7.04
C GLU A 77 13.02 2.36 6.08
N ALA A 78 13.73 3.35 6.61
CA ALA A 78 14.68 4.15 5.87
C ALA A 78 15.94 4.32 6.70
N SER A 79 17.08 3.86 6.16
CA SER A 79 18.35 4.00 6.84
C SER A 79 18.72 5.47 7.06
N PRO A 80 19.64 5.77 7.98
CA PRO A 80 20.19 7.11 8.10
C PRO A 80 20.59 7.67 6.72
N GLN A 81 20.21 8.91 6.47
CA GLN A 81 20.48 9.66 5.23
C GLN A 81 19.79 9.14 3.96
N ALA A 82 19.05 8.03 4.02
CA ALA A 82 18.19 7.60 2.92
C ALA A 82 17.05 8.61 2.72
N ARG A 83 16.77 8.94 1.45
CA ARG A 83 15.66 9.82 1.07
C ARG A 83 14.72 9.08 0.13
N THR A 84 13.46 8.98 0.51
CA THR A 84 12.44 8.27 -0.26
C THR A 84 11.17 9.09 -0.36
N LEU A 85 10.51 8.98 -1.51
CA LEU A 85 9.17 9.54 -1.73
C LEU A 85 8.25 8.40 -2.15
N LEU A 86 7.24 8.13 -1.34
CA LEU A 86 6.25 7.09 -1.59
C LEU A 86 4.94 7.70 -2.08
N THR A 87 4.41 7.20 -3.19
CA THR A 87 3.09 7.61 -3.70
C THR A 87 2.23 6.41 -4.06
N SER A 88 0.93 6.64 -4.19
CA SER A 88 0.01 5.79 -4.96
C SER A 88 -0.36 6.49 -6.28
N PRO A 89 -0.78 5.76 -7.34
CA PRO A 89 -1.19 6.36 -8.63
C PRO A 89 -2.38 7.33 -8.57
N GLY A 90 -2.94 7.57 -7.39
CA GLY A 90 -4.07 8.46 -7.14
C GLY A 90 -4.60 8.28 -5.72
N ALA A 91 -5.72 8.96 -5.45
CA ALA A 91 -6.44 8.79 -4.19
C ALA A 91 -6.96 7.34 -4.05
N ALA A 92 -6.83 6.77 -2.86
CA ALA A 92 -7.38 5.46 -2.57
C ALA A 92 -8.91 5.50 -2.67
N LYS A 93 -9.49 4.63 -3.50
CA LYS A 93 -10.95 4.47 -3.60
C LYS A 93 -11.43 3.54 -2.51
N TRP A 94 -12.34 4.00 -1.66
CA TRP A 94 -12.97 3.19 -0.62
C TRP A 94 -14.42 2.86 -1.02
N TYR A 95 -14.76 1.57 -1.00
CA TYR A 95 -16.10 1.09 -1.31
C TYR A 95 -16.96 0.96 -0.05
N ARG A 96 -18.27 0.88 -0.24
CA ARG A 96 -19.23 0.64 0.85
C ARG A 96 -18.91 -0.69 1.54
N ALA A 97 -18.70 -0.65 2.84
CA ALA A 97 -18.21 -1.77 3.64
C ALA A 97 -19.25 -2.85 3.98
N GLY A 98 -20.55 -2.59 3.81
CA GLY A 98 -21.61 -3.59 4.03
C GLY A 98 -21.66 -4.20 5.44
N GLY A 99 -21.13 -3.50 6.45
CA GLY A 99 -21.01 -4.00 7.83
C GLY A 99 -19.66 -4.66 8.17
N GLN A 100 -18.75 -4.81 7.21
CA GLN A 100 -17.38 -5.28 7.42
C GLN A 100 -16.42 -4.09 7.37
N GLY A 101 -15.74 -3.79 8.47
CA GLY A 101 -14.71 -2.74 8.49
C GLY A 101 -13.58 -3.01 7.50
N ALA A 102 -12.94 -1.96 7.03
CA ALA A 102 -11.73 -2.05 6.21
C ALA A 102 -10.66 -1.12 6.79
N CYS A 103 -9.39 -1.46 6.63
CA CYS A 103 -8.29 -0.75 7.25
C CYS A 103 -7.08 -0.68 6.32
N LEU A 104 -6.49 0.51 6.21
CA LEU A 104 -5.17 0.73 5.64
C LEU A 104 -4.29 1.32 6.75
N ARG A 105 -3.20 0.64 7.07
CA ARG A 105 -2.17 1.12 8.00
C ARG A 105 -0.90 1.43 7.23
N THR A 106 -0.29 2.54 7.60
CA THR A 106 1.01 2.99 7.11
C THR A 106 1.87 3.33 8.32
N GLY A 107 3.03 2.69 8.45
CA GLY A 107 4.01 2.97 9.50
C GLY A 107 5.36 3.34 8.90
N LEU A 108 6.05 4.27 9.57
CA LEU A 108 7.49 4.47 9.43
C LEU A 108 8.13 3.75 10.62
N ASP A 109 8.78 2.63 10.35
CA ASP A 109 9.47 1.85 11.37
C ASP A 109 10.89 2.44 11.54
N PRO A 110 11.36 2.66 12.78
CA PRO A 110 12.74 3.09 12.99
C PRO A 110 13.71 1.97 12.65
N ASP A 111 14.86 2.36 12.08
CA ASP A 111 16.01 1.50 11.77
C ASP A 111 16.66 0.93 13.05
#